data_AF-K0IG35-F1
#
_entry.id   AF-K0IG35-F1
#
_cell.length_a   1.000
_cell.length_b   1.000
_cell.length_c   1.000
_cell.angle_alpha   90.00
_cell.angle_beta   90.00
_cell.angle_gamma   90.00
#
_symmetry.space_group_name_H-M   'P 1'
#
loop_
_entity.id
_entity.type
_entity.pdbx_description
1 polymer ?
#
loop_
_entity_poly.entity_id
_entity_poly.type
_entity_poly.pdbx_seq_one_letter_code
_entity_poly.pdbx_strand_id
1 'polypeptide(L)'
;MQIESNKGSSLTAAKALAILVVGGSVLVSIGVVILGQMVGKGIESVMIIHDYYTVLAIMSGAGFIGVLIFGSTSMGQQVQRRLDSINVLKVLAFTAVASAFLIEITGTIGYIEYRLPTPDSAKSKILEIFPFAHAPMFEVMEYLGLVGTMWTGLVAYLTWHFKERMFTDAGVKNMMIILISLAIFYALYISLMGIVPTKIASVQG
;
A
#
# COMPACT_ATOMS: atom_id res chain seq x y z
N MET A 1 -50.18 10.62 -13.94
CA MET A 1 -48.95 11.42 -14.10
C MET A 1 -47.81 10.61 -13.46
N GLN A 2 -47.10 9.81 -14.26
CA GLN A 2 -45.92 9.06 -13.81
C GLN A 2 -44.77 10.06 -13.68
N ILE A 3 -44.32 10.32 -12.46
CA ILE A 3 -43.05 11.01 -12.23
C ILE A 3 -41.98 9.95 -12.48
N GLU A 4 -41.38 9.97 -13.67
CA GLU A 4 -40.12 9.27 -13.92
C GLU A 4 -39.09 9.83 -12.93
N SER A 5 -38.81 9.04 -11.90
CA SER A 5 -37.67 9.27 -11.02
C SER A 5 -36.42 9.22 -11.88
N ASN A 6 -35.89 10.39 -12.16
CA ASN A 6 -34.60 10.62 -12.80
C ASN A 6 -33.54 9.82 -12.01
N LYS A 7 -33.22 8.60 -12.47
CA LYS A 7 -32.10 7.79 -11.99
C LYS A 7 -30.79 8.44 -12.47
N GLY A 8 -30.54 9.66 -12.00
CA GLY A 8 -29.20 10.22 -12.02
C GLY A 8 -28.32 9.26 -11.26
N SER A 9 -27.34 8.66 -11.95
CA SER A 9 -26.32 7.81 -11.36
C SER A 9 -25.56 8.58 -10.29
N SER A 10 -26.05 8.55 -9.04
CA SER A 10 -25.33 9.13 -7.93
C SER A 10 -24.00 8.38 -7.77
N LEU A 11 -22.91 9.15 -7.68
CA LEU A 11 -21.58 8.60 -7.44
C LEU A 11 -21.58 7.99 -6.03
N THR A 12 -21.42 6.67 -5.93
CA THR A 12 -21.32 6.01 -4.62
C THR A 12 -19.96 6.27 -3.98
N ALA A 13 -19.82 6.12 -2.67
CA ALA A 13 -18.55 6.38 -1.99
C ALA A 13 -17.44 5.46 -2.53
N ALA A 14 -17.77 4.19 -2.80
CA ALA A 14 -16.83 3.26 -3.41
C ALA A 14 -16.36 3.70 -4.81
N LYS A 15 -17.26 4.19 -5.66
CA LYS A 15 -16.92 4.69 -7.01
C LYS A 15 -16.06 5.95 -6.92
N ALA A 16 -16.42 6.89 -6.05
CA ALA A 16 -15.64 8.11 -5.83
C ALA A 16 -14.22 7.78 -5.35
N LEU A 17 -14.10 6.89 -4.37
CA LEU A 17 -12.82 6.42 -3.84
C LEU A 17 -11.98 5.74 -4.92
N ALA A 18 -12.57 4.83 -5.71
CA ALA A 18 -11.86 4.14 -6.78
C ALA A 18 -11.32 5.12 -7.83
N ILE A 19 -12.13 6.11 -8.26
CA ILE A 19 -11.70 7.14 -9.21
C ILE A 19 -10.56 7.97 -8.62
N LEU A 20 -10.69 8.39 -7.36
CA LEU A 20 -9.67 9.21 -6.70
C LEU A 20 -8.35 8.45 -6.55
N VAL A 21 -8.40 7.19 -6.11
CA VAL A 21 -7.21 6.36 -5.94
C VAL A 21 -6.54 6.09 -7.28
N VAL A 22 -7.29 5.62 -8.29
CA VAL A 22 -6.71 5.29 -9.60
C VAL A 22 -6.22 6.54 -10.31
N GLY A 23 -7.08 7.56 -10.45
CA GLY A 23 -6.73 8.82 -11.11
C GLY A 23 -5.59 9.55 -10.40
N GLY A 24 -5.65 9.64 -9.06
CA GLY A 24 -4.60 10.25 -8.25
C GLY A 24 -3.26 9.52 -8.37
N SER A 25 -3.27 8.18 -8.27
CA SER A 25 -2.04 7.38 -8.40
C SER A 25 -1.40 7.52 -9.78
N VAL A 26 -2.19 7.50 -10.85
CA VAL A 26 -1.68 7.67 -12.21
C VAL A 26 -1.07 9.06 -12.39
N LEU A 27 -1.75 10.11 -11.93
CA LEU A 27 -1.25 11.49 -12.03
C LEU A 27 0.04 11.69 -11.23
N VAL A 28 0.10 11.19 -10.00
CA VAL A 28 1.30 11.27 -9.15
C VAL A 28 2.46 10.54 -9.81
N SER A 29 2.26 9.28 -10.25
CA SER A 29 3.32 8.49 -10.86
C SER A 29 3.86 9.12 -12.14
N ILE A 30 2.99 9.59 -13.04
CA ILE A 30 3.42 10.29 -14.27
C ILE A 30 4.19 11.57 -13.92
N GLY A 31 3.65 12.39 -13.01
CA GLY A 31 4.28 13.64 -12.61
C GLY A 31 5.69 13.42 -12.04
N VAL A 32 5.85 12.44 -11.15
CA VAL A 32 7.15 12.13 -10.52
C VAL A 32 8.16 11.58 -11.53
N VAL A 33 7.74 10.71 -12.46
CA VAL A 33 8.63 10.20 -13.53
C VAL A 33 9.12 11.34 -14.43
N ILE A 34 8.21 12.20 -14.90
CA ILE A 34 8.56 13.31 -15.80
C ILE A 34 9.55 14.25 -15.10
N LEU A 35 9.24 14.66 -13.85
CA LEU A 35 10.11 15.54 -13.09
C LEU A 35 11.49 14.91 -12.87
N GLY A 36 11.55 13.62 -12.55
CA GLY A 36 12.80 12.87 -12.38
C GLY A 36 13.67 12.88 -13.63
N GLN A 37 13.06 12.61 -14.78
CA GLN A 37 13.75 12.65 -16.07
C GLN A 37 14.27 14.05 -16.40
N MET A 38 13.49 15.10 -16.13
CA MET A 38 13.89 16.48 -16.39
C MET A 38 15.09 16.94 -15.56
N VAL A 39 15.24 16.43 -14.32
CA VAL A 39 16.35 16.81 -13.42
C VAL A 39 17.49 15.79 -13.39
N GLY A 40 17.44 14.76 -14.26
CA GLY A 40 18.46 13.71 -14.32
C GLY A 40 18.48 12.76 -13.12
N LYS A 41 17.38 12.66 -12.36
CA LYS A 41 17.23 11.83 -11.15
C LYS A 41 16.17 10.75 -11.34
N GLY A 42 16.33 9.96 -12.40
CA GLY A 42 15.34 8.96 -12.80
C GLY A 42 15.06 7.93 -11.71
N ILE A 43 16.09 7.50 -10.99
CA ILE A 43 15.98 6.43 -9.99
C ILE A 43 15.44 6.94 -8.68
N GLU A 44 15.86 8.14 -8.26
CA GLU A 44 15.26 8.77 -7.09
C GLU A 44 13.76 8.97 -7.30
N SER A 45 13.32 9.30 -8.53
CA SER A 45 11.89 9.34 -8.86
C SER A 45 11.20 7.97 -8.76
N VAL A 46 11.85 6.88 -9.17
CA VAL A 46 11.31 5.52 -8.97
C VAL A 46 11.19 5.21 -7.47
N MET A 47 12.18 5.59 -6.66
CA MET A 47 12.14 5.37 -5.21
C MET A 47 11.09 6.25 -4.51
N ILE A 48 10.84 7.47 -5.00
CA ILE A 48 9.72 8.30 -4.51
C ILE A 48 8.37 7.63 -4.81
N ILE A 49 8.22 7.03 -5.99
CA ILE A 49 7.01 6.29 -6.36
C ILE A 49 6.86 5.04 -5.49
N HIS A 50 7.96 4.34 -5.20
CA HIS A 50 7.99 3.20 -4.26
C HIS A 50 7.48 3.60 -2.88
N ASP A 51 7.99 4.71 -2.32
CA ASP A 51 7.58 5.23 -1.02
C ASP A 51 6.11 5.66 -1.03
N TYR A 52 5.65 6.30 -2.12
CA TYR A 52 4.26 6.66 -2.31
C TYR A 52 3.32 5.44 -2.23
N TYR A 53 3.64 4.35 -2.94
CA TYR A 53 2.82 3.14 -2.90
C TYR A 53 2.89 2.43 -1.54
N THR A 54 4.02 2.50 -0.84
CA THR A 54 4.15 2.02 0.54
C THR A 54 3.18 2.75 1.47
N VAL A 55 3.16 4.08 1.41
CA VAL A 55 2.23 4.90 2.19
C VAL A 55 0.77 4.61 1.79
N LEU A 56 0.48 4.49 0.49
CA LEU A 56 -0.86 4.19 0.00
C LEU A 56 -1.36 2.82 0.50
N ALA A 57 -0.50 1.80 0.54
CA ALA A 57 -0.84 0.48 1.09
C ALA A 57 -1.19 0.55 2.59
N ILE A 58 -0.37 1.26 3.38
CA ILE A 58 -0.59 1.45 4.82
C ILE A 58 -1.90 2.22 5.07
N MET A 59 -2.11 3.33 4.35
CA MET A 59 -3.33 4.13 4.44
C MET A 59 -4.56 3.31 4.06
N SER A 60 -4.45 2.45 3.04
CA SER A 60 -5.55 1.57 2.63
C SER A 60 -5.91 0.58 3.75
N GLY A 61 -4.91 0.00 4.42
CA GLY A 61 -5.11 -0.86 5.59
C GLY A 61 -5.77 -0.13 6.77
N ALA A 62 -5.27 1.07 7.11
CA ALA A 62 -5.85 1.88 8.17
C ALA A 62 -7.29 2.30 7.87
N GLY A 63 -7.57 2.71 6.63
CA GLY A 63 -8.91 3.00 6.14
C GLY A 63 -9.83 1.77 6.22
N PHE A 64 -9.31 0.58 5.90
CA PHE A 64 -10.06 -0.68 5.98
C PHE A 64 -10.51 -0.96 7.42
N ILE A 65 -9.58 -0.83 8.39
CA ILE A 65 -9.89 -0.99 9.81
C ILE A 65 -10.92 0.05 10.26
N GLY A 66 -10.76 1.32 9.85
CA GLY A 66 -11.72 2.39 10.14
C GLY A 66 -13.13 2.04 9.67
N VAL A 67 -13.27 1.58 8.42
CA VAL A 67 -14.57 1.17 7.87
C VAL A 67 -15.16 -0.01 8.66
N LEU A 68 -14.37 -1.01 9.05
CA LEU A 68 -14.87 -2.13 9.88
C LEU A 68 -15.36 -1.68 11.26
N ILE A 69 -14.61 -0.81 11.93
CA ILE A 69 -14.97 -0.32 13.28
C ILE A 69 -16.24 0.52 13.20
N PHE A 70 -16.21 1.58 12.39
CA PHE A 70 -17.30 2.57 12.35
C PHE A 70 -18.53 2.07 11.60
N GLY A 71 -18.35 1.23 10.57
CA GLY A 71 -19.46 0.59 9.84
C GLY A 71 -20.27 -0.40 10.67
N SER A 72 -19.78 -0.82 11.84
CA SER A 72 -20.48 -1.73 12.75
C SER A 72 -21.32 -1.03 13.83
N THR A 73 -21.28 0.30 13.92
CA THR A 73 -22.04 1.08 14.91
C THR A 73 -23.52 1.27 14.51
N SER A 74 -24.41 1.50 15.47
CA SER A 74 -25.85 1.79 15.23
C SER A 74 -26.07 3.01 14.32
N MET A 75 -25.17 4.00 14.38
CA MET A 75 -25.12 5.15 13.46
C MET A 75 -24.72 4.76 12.02
N GLY A 76 -23.94 3.69 11.86
CA GLY A 76 -23.57 3.10 10.56
C GLY A 76 -24.64 2.18 9.95
N GLN A 77 -25.54 1.62 10.77
CA GLN A 77 -26.56 0.65 10.34
C GLN A 77 -27.83 1.26 9.73
N GLN A 78 -28.11 2.55 9.95
CA GLN A 78 -29.43 3.14 9.69
C GLN A 78 -29.70 3.53 8.22
N VAL A 79 -28.79 3.23 7.29
CA VAL A 79 -28.98 3.54 5.87
C VAL A 79 -28.49 2.34 5.07
N GLN A 80 -28.99 2.18 3.85
CA GLN A 80 -28.51 1.40 2.69
C GLN A 80 -26.96 1.25 2.49
N ARG A 81 -26.14 1.75 3.42
CA ARG A 81 -24.67 1.90 3.47
C ARG A 81 -23.88 0.62 3.71
N ARG A 82 -24.48 -0.53 4.07
CA ARG A 82 -23.70 -1.78 4.25
C ARG A 82 -23.09 -2.28 2.93
N LEU A 83 -23.86 -2.27 1.84
CA LEU A 83 -23.36 -2.66 0.52
C LEU A 83 -22.30 -1.69 0.00
N ASP A 84 -22.47 -0.38 0.22
CA ASP A 84 -21.46 0.61 -0.17
C ASP A 84 -20.19 0.49 0.69
N SER A 85 -20.31 0.20 1.98
CA SER A 85 -19.15 -0.06 2.88
C SER A 85 -18.37 -1.30 2.47
N ILE A 86 -19.04 -2.39 2.08
CA ILE A 86 -18.37 -3.58 1.55
C ILE A 86 -17.62 -3.24 0.26
N ASN A 87 -18.22 -2.45 -0.63
CA ASN A 87 -17.56 -2.04 -1.86
C ASN A 87 -16.36 -1.12 -1.58
N VAL A 88 -16.45 -0.25 -0.56
CA VAL A 88 -15.30 0.53 -0.08
C VAL A 88 -14.19 -0.39 0.44
N LEU A 89 -14.51 -1.39 1.28
CA LEU A 89 -13.52 -2.37 1.76
C LEU A 89 -12.86 -3.12 0.61
N LYS A 90 -13.62 -3.50 -0.42
CA LYS A 90 -13.09 -4.14 -1.64
C LYS A 90 -12.14 -3.24 -2.40
N VAL A 91 -12.49 -1.96 -2.57
CA VAL A 91 -11.62 -0.97 -3.21
C VAL A 91 -10.33 -0.83 -2.42
N LEU A 92 -10.41 -0.66 -1.10
CA LEU A 92 -9.23 -0.52 -0.22
C LEU A 92 -8.33 -1.76 -0.26
N ALA A 93 -8.91 -2.97 -0.19
CA ALA A 93 -8.13 -4.20 -0.27
C ALA A 93 -7.46 -4.36 -1.64
N PHE A 94 -8.16 -4.03 -2.73
CA PHE A 94 -7.58 -4.07 -4.07
C PHE A 94 -6.47 -3.03 -4.24
N THR A 95 -6.66 -1.81 -3.70
CA THR A 95 -5.62 -0.77 -3.66
C THR A 95 -4.39 -1.25 -2.90
N ALA A 96 -4.55 -1.91 -1.76
CA ALA A 96 -3.43 -2.47 -1.02
C ALA A 96 -2.68 -3.55 -1.81
N VAL A 97 -3.39 -4.45 -2.50
CA VAL A 97 -2.77 -5.47 -3.38
C VAL A 97 -2.02 -4.82 -4.54
N ALA A 98 -2.66 -3.90 -5.26
CA ALA A 98 -2.04 -3.20 -6.38
C ALA A 98 -0.80 -2.42 -5.93
N SER A 99 -0.87 -1.77 -4.77
CA SER A 99 0.27 -1.07 -4.17
C SER A 99 1.39 -2.04 -3.83
N ALA A 100 1.10 -3.19 -3.21
CA ALA A 100 2.10 -4.22 -2.91
C ALA A 100 2.84 -4.69 -4.17
N PHE A 101 2.12 -4.98 -5.27
CA PHE A 101 2.75 -5.31 -6.54
C PHE A 101 3.64 -4.19 -7.10
N LEU A 102 3.18 -2.93 -7.00
CA LEU A 102 3.95 -1.79 -7.51
C LEU A 102 5.18 -1.50 -6.63
N ILE A 103 5.12 -1.74 -5.33
CA ILE A 103 6.25 -1.70 -4.40
C ILE A 103 7.32 -2.71 -4.85
N GLU A 104 6.94 -3.95 -5.17
CA GLU A 104 7.87 -4.98 -5.66
C GLU A 104 8.54 -4.57 -6.97
N ILE A 105 7.77 -4.08 -7.95
CA ILE A 105 8.30 -3.66 -9.25
C ILE A 105 9.29 -2.51 -9.08
N THR A 106 8.87 -1.45 -8.37
CA THR A 106 9.70 -0.26 -8.16
C THR A 106 10.91 -0.54 -7.28
N GLY A 107 10.74 -1.39 -6.26
CA GLY A 107 11.83 -1.85 -5.40
C GLY A 107 12.86 -2.66 -6.18
N THR A 108 12.41 -3.55 -7.08
CA THR A 108 13.29 -4.32 -7.97
C THR A 108 14.10 -3.41 -8.89
N ILE A 109 13.49 -2.36 -9.46
CA ILE A 109 14.20 -1.38 -10.30
C ILE A 109 15.30 -0.68 -9.49
N GLY A 110 14.99 -0.17 -8.29
CA GLY A 110 16.00 0.43 -7.42
C GLY A 110 17.08 -0.56 -6.99
N TYR A 111 16.73 -1.84 -6.87
CA TYR A 111 17.66 -2.89 -6.49
C TYR A 111 18.69 -3.25 -7.57
N ILE A 112 18.37 -3.05 -8.85
CA ILE A 112 19.33 -3.25 -9.95
C ILE A 112 20.52 -2.32 -9.78
N GLU A 113 20.29 -1.04 -9.47
CA GLU A 113 21.37 -0.08 -9.25
C GLU A 113 22.15 -0.36 -7.97
N TYR A 114 21.45 -0.81 -6.94
CA TYR A 114 22.07 -1.22 -5.70
C TYR A 114 23.11 -2.33 -5.90
N ARG A 115 22.82 -3.32 -6.75
CA ARG A 115 23.68 -4.50 -6.98
C ARG A 115 24.77 -4.30 -8.04
N LEU A 116 24.95 -3.10 -8.59
CA LEU A 116 26.00 -2.87 -9.58
C LEU A 116 27.39 -3.24 -9.02
N PRO A 117 28.20 -4.02 -9.76
CA PRO A 117 29.53 -4.46 -9.32
C PRO A 117 30.56 -3.34 -9.51
N THR A 118 30.22 -2.12 -9.09
CA THR A 118 31.06 -0.94 -9.18
C THR A 118 31.39 -0.42 -7.77
N PRO A 119 32.59 0.16 -7.55
CA PRO A 119 32.94 0.77 -6.26
C PRO A 119 31.98 1.89 -5.85
N ASP A 120 31.38 2.57 -6.83
CA ASP A 120 30.46 3.68 -6.60
C ASP A 120 29.01 3.25 -6.33
N SER A 121 28.70 1.95 -6.38
CA SER A 121 27.34 1.47 -6.14
C SER A 121 26.90 1.72 -4.69
N ALA A 122 25.59 1.84 -4.48
CA ALA A 122 25.03 2.06 -3.16
C ALA A 122 25.39 0.92 -2.19
N LYS A 123 25.46 -0.33 -2.68
CA LYS A 123 25.92 -1.48 -1.88
C LYS A 123 27.37 -1.31 -1.43
N SER A 124 28.28 -0.95 -2.31
CA SER A 124 29.70 -0.77 -1.99
C SER A 124 29.90 0.31 -0.92
N LYS A 125 29.20 1.45 -1.06
CA LYS A 125 29.24 2.54 -0.07
C LYS A 125 28.65 2.13 1.29
N ILE A 126 27.52 1.43 1.30
CA ILE A 126 26.90 0.95 2.55
C ILE A 126 27.79 -0.09 3.24
N LEU A 127 28.43 -0.98 2.48
CA LEU A 127 29.39 -1.95 3.03
C LEU A 127 30.60 -1.28 3.66
N GLU A 128 31.06 -0.16 3.12
CA GLU A 128 32.19 0.61 3.65
C GLU A 128 31.82 1.36 4.94
N ILE A 129 30.64 1.99 4.98
CA ILE A 129 30.23 2.86 6.09
C ILE A 129 29.54 2.07 7.21
N PHE A 130 28.65 1.14 6.87
CA PHE A 130 27.85 0.40 7.84
C PHE A 130 27.53 -1.04 7.35
N PRO A 131 28.49 -1.98 7.45
CA PRO A 131 28.31 -3.35 6.95
C PRO A 131 27.11 -4.08 7.56
N PHE A 132 26.74 -3.74 8.80
CA PHE A 132 25.54 -4.25 9.47
C PHE A 132 24.24 -3.74 8.85
N ALA A 133 24.23 -2.65 8.08
CA ALA A 133 23.06 -2.27 7.30
C ALA A 133 22.86 -3.17 6.06
N HIS A 134 23.94 -3.75 5.51
CA HIS A 134 23.85 -4.60 4.33
C HIS A 134 23.34 -6.00 4.66
N ALA A 135 24.10 -6.74 5.48
CA ALA A 135 23.88 -8.18 5.64
C ALA A 135 22.58 -8.53 6.41
N PRO A 136 22.28 -7.97 7.59
CA PRO A 136 21.05 -8.32 8.30
C PRO A 136 19.84 -7.45 7.92
N MET A 137 19.99 -6.22 7.40
CA MET A 137 18.82 -5.38 7.10
C MET A 137 18.35 -5.53 5.65
N PHE A 138 19.26 -5.36 4.69
CA PHE A 138 18.93 -5.43 3.26
C PHE A 138 18.59 -6.85 2.79
N GLU A 139 19.35 -7.87 3.21
CA GLU A 139 19.06 -9.25 2.81
C GLU A 139 17.74 -9.75 3.40
N VAL A 140 17.47 -9.45 4.68
CA VAL A 140 16.19 -9.79 5.32
C VAL A 140 15.02 -9.10 4.63
N MET A 141 15.17 -7.82 4.26
CA MET A 141 14.17 -7.09 3.50
C MET A 141 13.88 -7.76 2.14
N GLU A 142 14.92 -8.22 1.44
CA GLU A 142 14.79 -8.88 0.14
C GLU A 142 13.97 -10.18 0.21
N TYR A 143 14.25 -11.04 1.20
CA TYR A 143 13.52 -12.30 1.36
C TYR A 143 12.10 -12.10 1.87
N LEU A 144 11.90 -11.10 2.75
CA LEU A 144 10.60 -10.86 3.34
C LEU A 144 9.68 -10.06 2.41
N GLY A 145 10.20 -9.22 1.50
CA GLY A 145 9.39 -8.37 0.60
C GLY A 145 8.17 -9.08 0.00
N LEU A 146 8.39 -10.27 -0.57
CA LEU A 146 7.37 -11.10 -1.21
C LEU A 146 6.18 -11.50 -0.31
N VAL A 147 6.39 -11.58 1.01
CA VAL A 147 5.33 -11.90 1.98
C VAL A 147 4.24 -10.82 1.97
N GLY A 148 4.59 -9.56 1.70
CA GLY A 148 3.63 -8.46 1.66
C GLY A 148 2.55 -8.65 0.59
N THR A 149 2.95 -9.09 -0.61
CA THR A 149 2.02 -9.36 -1.72
C THR A 149 1.11 -10.56 -1.41
N MET A 150 1.64 -11.63 -0.82
CA MET A 150 0.84 -12.78 -0.39
C MET A 150 -0.19 -12.40 0.68
N TRP A 151 0.22 -11.58 1.65
CA TRP A 151 -0.63 -11.16 2.76
C TRP A 151 -1.76 -10.23 2.30
N THR A 152 -1.44 -9.22 1.49
CA THR A 152 -2.46 -8.32 0.92
C THR A 152 -3.44 -9.08 0.02
N GLY A 153 -2.95 -10.06 -0.76
CA GLY A 153 -3.78 -10.96 -1.56
C GLY A 153 -4.76 -11.78 -0.70
N LEU A 154 -4.29 -12.31 0.43
CA LEU A 154 -5.15 -13.01 1.40
C LEU A 154 -6.22 -12.07 1.97
N VAL A 155 -5.87 -10.85 2.39
CA VAL A 155 -6.84 -9.87 2.89
C VAL A 155 -7.90 -9.56 1.84
N ALA A 156 -7.51 -9.36 0.58
CA ALA A 156 -8.44 -9.16 -0.52
C ALA A 156 -9.37 -10.37 -0.72
N TYR A 157 -8.82 -11.59 -0.74
CA TYR A 157 -9.62 -12.81 -0.81
C TYR A 157 -10.65 -12.88 0.32
N LEU A 158 -10.23 -12.70 1.58
CA LEU A 158 -11.11 -12.78 2.75
C LEU A 158 -12.20 -11.69 2.71
N THR A 159 -11.86 -10.50 2.21
CA THR A 159 -12.82 -9.39 2.00
C THR A 159 -13.95 -9.81 1.05
N TRP A 160 -13.61 -10.48 -0.06
CA TRP A 160 -14.59 -11.00 -1.01
C TRP A 160 -15.33 -12.24 -0.52
N HIS A 161 -14.67 -13.08 0.28
CA HIS A 161 -15.24 -14.31 0.83
C HIS A 161 -16.28 -14.00 1.91
N PHE A 162 -15.93 -13.19 2.92
CA PHE A 162 -16.79 -12.93 4.08
C PHE A 162 -17.84 -11.85 3.84
N LYS A 163 -17.58 -10.85 3.00
CA LYS A 163 -18.53 -9.78 2.64
C LYS A 163 -19.21 -9.16 3.88
N GLU A 164 -20.52 -9.33 4.03
CA GLU A 164 -21.32 -8.82 5.13
C GLU A 164 -20.95 -9.41 6.50
N ARG A 165 -20.40 -10.63 6.53
CA ARG A 165 -19.97 -11.30 7.77
C ARG A 165 -18.88 -10.51 8.49
N MET A 166 -18.10 -9.71 7.79
CA MET A 166 -17.11 -8.83 8.42
C MET A 166 -17.73 -7.77 9.34
N PHE A 167 -19.04 -7.49 9.21
CA PHE A 167 -19.76 -6.53 10.04
C PHE A 167 -20.71 -7.20 11.03
N THR A 168 -21.19 -8.41 10.76
CA THR A 168 -22.15 -9.13 11.61
C THR A 168 -21.51 -10.13 12.55
N ASP A 169 -20.42 -10.77 12.13
CA ASP A 169 -19.74 -11.82 12.90
C ASP A 169 -18.52 -11.20 13.59
N ALA A 170 -18.59 -11.10 14.92
CA ALA A 170 -17.53 -10.51 15.72
C ALA A 170 -16.20 -11.25 15.59
N GLY A 171 -16.24 -12.58 15.43
CA GLY A 171 -15.04 -13.40 15.23
C GLY A 171 -14.35 -13.04 13.91
N VAL A 172 -15.11 -13.01 12.81
CA VAL A 172 -14.59 -12.60 11.49
C VAL A 172 -14.08 -11.16 11.52
N LYS A 173 -14.84 -10.23 12.10
CA LYS A 173 -14.44 -8.82 12.21
C LYS A 173 -13.10 -8.66 12.94
N ASN A 174 -12.98 -9.25 14.13
CA ASN A 174 -11.78 -9.15 14.95
C ASN A 174 -10.58 -9.81 14.27
N MET A 175 -10.79 -10.97 13.65
CA MET A 175 -9.75 -11.64 12.86
C MET A 175 -9.25 -10.73 11.73
N MET A 176 -10.14 -10.10 10.96
CA MET A 176 -9.76 -9.18 9.89
C MET A 176 -8.99 -7.96 10.42
N ILE A 177 -9.44 -7.36 11.52
CA ILE A 177 -8.75 -6.21 12.15
C ILE A 177 -7.35 -6.61 12.59
N ILE A 178 -7.18 -7.74 13.27
CA ILE A 178 -5.88 -8.25 13.72
C ILE A 178 -4.97 -8.51 12.52
N LEU A 179 -5.47 -9.21 11.50
CA LEU A 179 -4.71 -9.57 10.31
C LEU A 179 -4.19 -8.33 9.58
N ILE A 180 -5.02 -7.30 9.42
CA ILE A 180 -4.64 -6.05 8.75
C ILE A 180 -3.71 -5.22 9.63
N SER A 181 -3.92 -5.20 10.95
CA SER A 181 -3.02 -4.51 11.88
C SER A 181 -1.61 -5.11 11.82
N LEU A 182 -1.50 -6.44 11.82
CA LEU A 182 -0.24 -7.15 11.64
C LEU A 182 0.40 -6.83 10.28
N ALA A 183 -0.39 -6.79 9.20
CA ALA A 183 0.12 -6.39 7.88
C ALA A 183 0.65 -4.95 7.86
N ILE A 184 0.02 -4.02 8.57
CA ILE A 184 0.50 -2.63 8.72
C ILE A 184 1.82 -2.60 9.51
N PHE A 185 1.89 -3.27 10.65
CA PHE A 185 3.14 -3.36 11.43
C PHE A 185 4.28 -3.97 10.62
N TYR A 186 3.96 -5.02 9.85
CA TYR A 186 4.89 -5.65 8.94
C TYR A 186 5.40 -4.68 7.87
N ALA A 187 4.50 -3.96 7.19
CA ALA A 187 4.88 -2.97 6.18
C ALA A 187 5.75 -1.84 6.77
N LEU A 188 5.43 -1.37 7.98
CA LEU A 188 6.23 -0.37 8.69
C LEU A 188 7.63 -0.91 9.04
N TYR A 189 7.72 -2.16 9.51
CA TYR A 189 8.99 -2.79 9.81
C TYR A 189 9.86 -2.93 8.57
N ILE A 190 9.33 -3.47 7.47
CA ILE A 190 10.05 -3.61 6.20
C ILE A 190 10.48 -2.24 5.64
N SER A 191 9.58 -1.25 5.68
CA SER A 191 9.90 0.11 5.25
C SER A 191 11.05 0.71 6.08
N LEU A 192 11.05 0.54 7.41
CA LEU A 192 12.16 0.97 8.26
C LEU A 192 13.47 0.27 7.90
N MET A 193 13.43 -1.03 7.63
CA MET A 193 14.59 -1.82 7.23
C MET A 193 15.17 -1.37 5.88
N GLY A 194 14.36 -0.80 4.99
CA GLY A 194 14.82 -0.18 3.75
C GLY A 194 15.32 1.27 3.92
N ILE A 195 14.62 2.09 4.71
CA ILE A 195 14.96 3.51 4.91
C ILE A 195 16.30 3.69 5.65
N VAL A 196 16.52 2.93 6.73
CA VAL A 196 17.74 3.04 7.54
C VAL A 196 19.01 2.92 6.69
N PRO A 197 19.22 1.85 5.90
CA PRO A 197 20.42 1.73 5.11
C PRO A 197 20.46 2.71 3.91
N THR A 198 19.33 3.03 3.29
CA THR A 198 19.30 3.85 2.05
C THR A 198 19.32 5.35 2.27
N LYS A 199 18.82 5.85 3.41
CA LYS A 199 18.64 7.28 3.70
C LYS A 199 19.38 7.76 4.94
N ILE A 200 19.68 6.89 5.90
CA ILE A 200 20.34 7.27 7.16
C ILE A 200 21.82 6.91 7.09
N ALA A 201 22.13 5.64 6.80
CA ALA A 201 23.51 5.17 6.74
C ALA A 201 24.30 5.75 5.54
N SER A 202 23.63 6.03 4.42
CA SER A 202 24.26 6.56 3.20
C SER A 202 24.67 8.03 3.27
N VAL A 203 24.23 8.77 4.29
CA VAL A 203 24.41 10.23 4.43
C VAL A 203 25.26 10.59 5.66
N GLN A 204 25.57 9.62 6.52
CA GLN A 204 26.37 9.80 7.74
C GLN A 204 27.85 9.44 7.56
N GLY A 205 28.25 8.95 6.39
CA GLY A 205 29.66 8.81 5.98
C GLY A 205 30.00 9.78 4.87
#